data_AF-A0A8H8MVK9-F1
#
_entry.id   AF-A0A8H8MVK9-F1
#
_cell.length_a   1.000
_cell.length_b   1.000
_cell.length_c   1.000
_cell.angle_alpha   90.00
_cell.angle_beta   90.00
_cell.angle_gamma   90.00
#
_symmetry.space_group_name_H-M   'P 1'
#
loop_
_entity.id
_entity.type
_entity.pdbx_description
1 polymer ?
#
loop_
_entity_poly.entity_id
_entity_poly.type
_entity_poly.pdbx_seq_one_letter_code
_entity_poly.pdbx_strand_id
1 'polypeptide(L)'
;MAMKHVGMSKRHIAQSCQLVAAILHLGNLEIMRDRARNEDAAVLTAEFLGLHLSALEGVLSYRTKLVKKELCTVFLLDEDDPALALFAWINETINRRLCKEDFSTFIALFDLPRTQNLPPSASRSNSLDQFCINFANERLHRWINTPCSRFTLTSTEREYCIPMGAPTIPFFDNSECVRVMATKPGGLIHIMDDQARRMPRKNNQTMIEAFGKRWGNHSSFRLAVDRSGLPTFTVNHFNGP
;
A
#
# COMPACT_ATOMS: atom_id res chain seq x y z
N MET A 1 9.97 3.88 26.42
CA MET A 1 10.39 2.61 27.06
C MET A 1 10.71 1.52 26.04
N ALA A 2 9.82 1.18 25.10
CA ALA A 2 10.04 0.10 24.12
C ALA A 2 11.30 0.28 23.25
N MET A 3 11.49 1.45 22.62
CA MET A 3 12.67 1.73 21.77
C MET A 3 14.02 1.52 22.49
N LYS A 4 14.07 1.81 23.80
CA LYS A 4 15.28 1.58 24.61
C LYS A 4 15.57 0.08 24.79
N HIS A 5 14.54 -0.75 24.92
CA HIS A 5 14.69 -2.21 25.05
C HIS A 5 15.15 -2.85 23.74
N VAL A 6 14.77 -2.27 22.60
CA VAL A 6 15.30 -2.63 21.29
C VAL A 6 16.68 -1.99 21.02
N GLY A 7 17.37 -1.54 22.07
CA GLY A 7 18.75 -1.08 22.00
C GLY A 7 18.96 0.23 21.22
N MET A 8 17.91 1.05 21.05
CA MET A 8 18.04 2.42 20.52
C MET A 8 18.57 3.34 21.62
N SER A 9 19.64 4.10 21.30
CA SER A 9 20.21 5.08 22.22
C SER A 9 19.27 6.28 22.41
N LYS A 10 19.45 7.04 23.50
CA LYS A 10 18.71 8.30 23.71
C LYS A 10 18.90 9.27 22.53
N ARG A 11 20.10 9.29 21.96
CA ARG A 11 20.43 10.08 20.77
C ARG A 11 19.60 9.66 19.56
N HIS A 12 19.55 8.36 19.27
CA HIS A 12 18.75 7.84 18.15
C HIS A 12 17.27 8.16 18.29
N ILE A 13 16.71 8.00 19.49
CA ILE A 13 15.29 8.33 19.76
C ILE A 13 15.04 9.84 19.52
N ALA A 14 15.93 10.70 20.02
CA ALA A 14 15.82 12.14 19.81
C ALA A 14 15.90 12.52 18.32
N GLN A 15 16.83 11.91 17.57
CA GLN A 15 16.96 12.13 16.12
C GLN A 15 15.73 11.65 15.34
N SER A 16 15.14 10.51 15.72
CA SER A 16 13.89 10.04 15.10
C SER A 16 12.73 11.01 15.38
N CYS A 17 12.59 11.50 16.62
CA CYS A 17 11.58 12.49 16.95
C CYS A 17 11.80 13.83 16.20
N GLN A 18 13.06 14.26 16.08
CA GLN A 18 13.45 15.44 15.31
C GLN A 18 13.08 15.30 13.83
N LEU A 19 13.32 14.12 13.23
CA LEU A 19 12.93 13.86 11.84
C LEU A 19 11.41 13.86 11.66
N VAL A 20 10.65 13.26 12.59
CA VAL A 20 9.18 13.31 12.56
C VAL A 20 8.68 14.74 12.67
N ALA A 21 9.27 15.56 13.54
CA ALA A 21 8.94 16.98 13.65
C ALA A 21 9.25 17.73 12.34
N ALA A 22 10.41 17.48 11.72
CA ALA A 22 10.77 18.06 10.43
C ALA A 22 9.75 17.70 9.33
N ILE A 23 9.32 16.44 9.26
CA ILE A 23 8.30 15.98 8.29
C ILE A 23 6.96 16.68 8.51
N LEU A 24 6.56 16.86 9.77
CA LEU A 24 5.32 17.55 10.11
C LEU A 24 5.37 19.03 9.69
N HIS A 25 6.49 19.72 9.97
CA HIS A 25 6.67 21.11 9.56
C HIS A 25 6.78 21.26 8.04
N LEU A 26 7.39 20.29 7.35
CA LEU A 26 7.43 20.24 5.90
C LEU A 26 6.02 20.17 5.30
N GLY A 27 5.10 19.42 5.93
CA GLY A 27 3.70 19.33 5.52
C GLY A 27 2.90 20.64 5.68
N ASN A 28 3.39 21.59 6.47
CA ASN A 28 2.75 22.90 6.65
C ASN A 28 3.20 23.93 5.60
N LEU A 29 4.15 23.60 4.72
CA LEU A 29 4.65 24.52 3.71
C LEU A 29 3.68 24.66 2.53
N GLU A 30 3.13 25.86 2.33
CA GLU A 30 2.30 26.18 1.19
C GLU A 30 3.17 26.64 0.01
N ILE A 31 3.39 25.80 -1.00
CA ILE A 31 4.30 26.08 -2.13
C ILE A 31 3.79 27.25 -3.04
N MET A 32 2.61 27.81 -2.78
CA MET A 32 1.97 28.82 -3.64
C MET A 32 2.11 30.27 -3.15
N ARG A 33 2.98 31.02 -3.84
CA ARG A 33 3.01 32.48 -4.08
C ARG A 33 3.25 33.46 -2.91
N ASP A 34 3.02 33.11 -1.65
CA ASP A 34 3.25 34.04 -0.53
C ASP A 34 4.36 33.56 0.43
N ARG A 35 5.57 34.10 0.26
CA ARG A 35 6.75 33.74 1.08
C ARG A 35 6.54 34.01 2.56
N ALA A 36 5.72 35.00 2.90
CA ALA A 36 5.53 35.45 4.29
C ALA A 36 4.78 34.43 5.17
N ARG A 37 4.05 33.47 4.57
CA ARG A 37 3.26 32.47 5.33
C ARG A 37 4.04 31.23 5.75
N ASN A 38 5.20 30.99 5.15
CA ASN A 38 5.98 29.77 5.36
C ASN A 38 7.25 29.97 6.20
N GLU A 39 7.54 31.20 6.62
CA GLU A 39 8.85 31.56 7.19
C GLU A 39 9.15 30.73 8.44
N ASP A 40 8.20 30.65 9.39
CA ASP A 40 8.36 29.87 10.63
C ASP A 40 8.51 28.37 10.36
N ALA A 41 7.68 27.79 9.48
CA ALA A 41 7.71 26.37 9.16
C ALA A 41 8.98 25.99 8.38
N ALA A 42 9.46 26.85 7.49
CA ALA A 42 10.68 26.62 6.70
C ALA A 42 11.92 26.71 7.58
N VAL A 43 11.98 27.69 8.50
CA VAL A 43 13.06 27.84 9.48
C VAL A 43 13.15 26.61 10.39
N LEU A 44 12.03 26.18 10.98
CA LEU A 44 11.99 25.00 11.85
C LEU A 44 12.37 23.72 11.10
N THR A 45 11.92 23.57 9.85
CA THR A 45 12.29 22.42 9.01
C THR A 45 13.79 22.41 8.70
N ALA A 46 14.36 23.56 8.34
CA ALA A 46 15.79 23.69 8.07
C ALA A 46 16.64 23.39 9.31
N GLU A 47 16.24 23.91 10.47
CA GLU A 47 16.90 23.66 11.75
C GLU A 47 16.86 22.16 12.11
N PHE A 48 15.68 21.53 12.02
CA PHE A 48 15.55 20.11 12.35
C PHE A 48 16.28 19.19 11.38
N LEU A 49 16.43 19.56 10.12
CA LEU A 49 17.22 18.80 9.14
C LEU A 49 18.72 19.15 9.16
N GLY A 50 19.12 20.19 9.89
CA GLY A 50 20.50 20.70 9.88
C GLY A 50 20.92 21.28 8.54
N LEU A 51 19.97 21.87 7.80
CA LEU A 51 20.18 22.46 6.48
C LEU A 51 20.21 23.98 6.58
N HIS A 52 20.92 24.61 5.64
CA HIS A 52 20.81 26.06 5.46
C HIS A 52 19.45 26.40 4.82
N LEU A 53 18.77 27.45 5.31
CA LEU A 53 17.44 27.82 4.83
C LEU A 53 17.39 28.01 3.31
N SER A 54 18.39 28.69 2.73
CA SER A 54 18.45 28.89 1.27
C SER A 54 18.61 27.59 0.47
N ALA A 55 19.22 26.55 1.06
CA ALA A 55 19.35 25.25 0.42
C ALA A 55 18.00 24.51 0.44
N LEU A 56 17.27 24.57 1.56
CA LEU A 56 15.92 24.03 1.67
C LEU A 56 14.97 24.73 0.67
N GLU A 57 14.98 26.06 0.63
CA GLU A 57 14.19 26.84 -0.34
C GLU A 57 14.55 26.51 -1.79
N GLY A 58 15.83 26.35 -2.09
CA GLY A 58 16.31 25.97 -3.42
C GLY A 58 15.78 24.60 -3.85
N VAL A 59 15.83 23.60 -2.96
CA VAL A 59 15.33 22.24 -3.23
C VAL A 59 13.81 22.19 -3.35
N LEU A 60 13.09 22.92 -2.49
CA LEU A 60 11.62 22.98 -2.50
C LEU A 60 11.06 23.79 -3.67
N SER A 61 11.79 24.81 -4.13
CA SER A 61 11.37 25.63 -5.28
C SER A 61 11.76 25.01 -6.63
N TYR A 62 12.89 24.29 -6.68
CA TYR A 62 13.48 23.78 -7.92
C TYR A 62 14.02 22.36 -7.74
N ARG A 63 13.17 21.33 -7.88
CA ARG A 63 13.69 19.97 -8.13
C ARG A 63 13.95 19.81 -9.63
N THR A 64 15.15 20.22 -10.05
CA THR A 64 15.61 20.17 -11.45
C THR A 64 15.88 18.73 -11.87
N LYS A 65 14.95 18.08 -12.61
CA LYS A 65 15.29 16.90 -13.41
C LYS A 65 15.48 17.32 -14.86
N LEU A 66 16.67 17.09 -15.40
CA LEU A 66 16.97 17.31 -16.82
C LEU A 66 16.38 16.16 -17.62
N VAL A 67 15.22 16.36 -18.26
CA VAL A 67 14.62 15.38 -19.15
C VAL A 67 14.69 15.93 -20.57
N LYS A 68 15.48 15.30 -21.44
CA LYS A 68 15.62 15.66 -22.87
C LYS A 68 15.87 17.16 -23.14
N LYS A 69 16.77 17.79 -22.37
CA LYS A 69 17.12 19.23 -22.45
C LYS A 69 16.02 20.22 -22.01
N GLU A 70 14.91 19.74 -21.45
CA GLU A 70 13.89 20.61 -20.84
C GLU A 70 13.82 20.40 -19.32
N LEU A 71 13.55 21.50 -18.62
CA LEU A 71 13.51 21.59 -17.17
C LEU A 71 12.09 21.23 -16.71
N CYS A 72 11.91 20.05 -16.11
CA CYS A 72 10.60 19.63 -15.61
C CYS A 72 10.58 19.61 -14.08
N THR A 73 9.65 20.35 -13.47
CA THR A 73 9.28 20.26 -12.06
C THR A 73 8.45 18.98 -11.85
N VAL A 74 9.06 17.96 -11.26
CA VAL A 74 8.38 16.70 -10.92
C VAL A 74 8.08 16.69 -9.43
N PHE A 75 6.80 16.65 -9.07
CA PHE A 75 6.36 16.45 -7.69
C PHE A 75 6.83 15.07 -7.19
N LEU A 76 7.37 15.08 -5.98
CA LEU A 76 7.99 13.94 -5.29
C LEU A 76 6.98 12.87 -4.90
N LEU A 77 6.91 11.78 -5.65
CA LEU A 77 6.36 10.50 -5.19
C LEU A 77 7.24 9.40 -5.78
N ASP A 78 8.08 8.77 -4.95
CA ASP A 78 8.13 7.29 -4.80
C ASP A 78 9.40 6.74 -4.11
N GLU A 79 10.57 7.39 -4.15
CA GLU A 79 11.81 6.76 -3.63
C GLU A 79 12.50 7.54 -2.48
N ASP A 80 12.16 8.81 -2.28
CA ASP A 80 12.84 9.70 -1.31
C ASP A 80 11.91 10.17 -0.17
N ASP A 81 10.86 9.40 0.17
CA ASP A 81 9.97 9.80 1.28
C ASP A 81 10.71 9.60 2.63
N PRO A 82 11.03 10.70 3.35
CA PRO A 82 11.77 10.62 4.61
C PRO A 82 11.01 9.84 5.70
N ALA A 83 9.66 9.77 5.63
CA ALA A 83 8.86 8.98 6.56
C ALA A 83 9.03 7.48 6.28
N LEU A 84 9.00 7.06 5.01
CA LEU A 84 9.24 5.68 4.63
C LEU A 84 10.67 5.23 4.96
N ALA A 85 11.66 6.10 4.73
CA ALA A 85 13.05 5.83 5.08
C ALA A 85 13.23 5.66 6.60
N LEU A 86 12.61 6.52 7.42
CA LEU A 86 12.64 6.39 8.87
C LEU A 86 11.99 5.07 9.33
N PHE A 87 10.84 4.72 8.76
CA PHE A 87 10.15 3.48 9.08
C PHE A 87 11.00 2.25 8.74
N ALA A 88 11.62 2.23 7.55
CA ALA A 88 12.55 1.16 7.14
C ALA A 88 13.74 1.04 8.10
N TRP A 89 14.36 2.16 8.47
CA TRP A 89 15.48 2.18 9.41
C TRP A 89 15.10 1.68 10.81
N ILE A 90 13.90 2.03 11.30
CA ILE A 90 13.39 1.50 12.58
C ILE A 90 13.23 -0.02 12.51
N ASN A 91 12.61 -0.54 11.44
CA ASN A 91 12.44 -1.98 11.25
C ASN A 91 13.77 -2.71 11.17
N GLU A 92 14.74 -2.17 10.43
CA GLU A 92 16.08 -2.75 10.36
C GLU A 92 16.77 -2.74 11.73
N THR A 93 16.63 -1.65 12.49
CA THR A 93 17.20 -1.56 13.85
C THR A 93 16.59 -2.62 14.78
N ILE A 94 15.28 -2.85 14.68
CA ILE A 94 14.59 -3.92 15.42
C ILE A 94 15.11 -5.29 14.98
N ASN A 95 15.17 -5.54 13.68
CA ASN A 95 15.60 -6.82 13.13
C ASN A 95 17.05 -7.15 13.50
N ARG A 96 17.99 -6.19 13.40
CA ARG A 96 19.39 -6.38 13.81
C ARG A 96 19.55 -6.76 15.28
N ARG A 97 18.57 -6.43 16.12
CA ARG A 97 18.59 -6.73 17.56
C ARG A 97 17.92 -8.04 17.91
N LEU A 98 16.90 -8.43 17.16
CA LEU A 98 16.10 -9.63 17.42
C LEU A 98 16.53 -10.84 16.57
N CYS A 99 17.20 -10.61 15.45
CA CYS A 99 17.63 -11.68 14.54
C CYS A 99 18.64 -12.60 15.22
N LYS A 100 18.42 -13.90 15.04
CA LYS A 100 19.36 -14.97 15.35
C LYS A 100 19.58 -15.77 14.08
N GLU A 101 20.82 -16.02 13.71
CA GLU A 101 21.17 -16.66 12.43
C GLU A 101 20.93 -18.18 12.46
N ASP A 102 20.99 -18.81 13.64
CA ASP A 102 20.87 -20.26 13.80
C ASP A 102 19.55 -20.66 14.47
N PHE A 103 18.53 -20.97 13.66
CA PHE A 103 17.31 -21.65 14.13
C PHE A 103 16.89 -22.79 13.19
N SER A 104 16.54 -23.93 13.76
CA SER A 104 16.02 -25.10 13.01
C SER A 104 14.51 -25.00 12.76
N THR A 105 13.80 -24.27 13.61
CA THR A 105 12.34 -24.16 13.60
C THR A 105 11.92 -22.78 14.06
N PHE A 106 10.84 -22.25 13.50
CA PHE A 106 10.28 -20.96 13.89
C PHE A 106 8.75 -21.00 13.87
N ILE A 107 8.13 -20.10 14.63
CA ILE A 107 6.69 -19.86 14.59
C ILE A 107 6.50 -18.50 13.93
N ALA A 108 5.80 -18.48 12.80
CA ALA A 108 5.42 -17.23 12.12
C ALA A 108 4.05 -16.76 12.62
N LEU A 109 3.99 -15.52 13.07
CA LEU A 109 2.73 -14.84 13.36
C LEU A 109 2.46 -13.84 12.24
N PHE A 110 1.24 -13.85 11.73
CA PHE A 110 0.82 -12.98 10.64
C PHE A 110 -0.30 -12.06 11.12
N ASP A 111 -0.01 -10.77 11.15
CA ASP A 111 -0.94 -9.72 11.57
C ASP A 111 -1.15 -8.75 10.40
N LEU A 112 -2.36 -8.74 9.85
CA LEU A 112 -2.75 -7.84 8.77
C LEU A 112 -3.86 -6.89 9.24
N PRO A 113 -3.88 -5.66 8.71
CA PRO A 113 -5.05 -4.82 8.84
C PRO A 113 -6.29 -5.53 8.31
N ARG A 114 -7.39 -5.44 9.06
CA ARG A 114 -8.69 -5.92 8.59
C ARG A 114 -9.08 -5.21 7.29
N THR A 115 -9.88 -5.88 6.48
CA THR A 115 -10.51 -5.29 5.29
C THR A 115 -11.12 -3.92 5.57
N GLN A 116 -10.87 -2.97 4.67
CA GLN A 116 -11.28 -1.58 4.79
C GLN A 116 -12.17 -1.19 3.62
N ASN A 117 -13.40 -0.80 3.94
CA ASN A 117 -14.32 -0.17 2.99
C ASN A 117 -14.86 1.09 3.66
N LEU A 118 -14.58 2.25 3.06
CA LEU A 118 -15.15 3.50 3.51
C LEU A 118 -16.67 3.48 3.26
N PRO A 119 -17.47 3.95 4.24
CA PRO A 119 -18.92 3.99 4.06
C PRO A 119 -19.30 4.94 2.92
N PRO A 120 -20.46 4.75 2.27
CA PRO A 120 -20.93 5.65 1.21
C PRO A 120 -21.11 7.11 1.64
N SER A 121 -21.20 7.35 2.95
CA SER A 121 -21.30 8.67 3.57
C SER A 121 -19.95 9.34 3.82
N ALA A 122 -18.82 8.64 3.59
CA ALA A 122 -17.50 9.21 3.75
C ALA A 122 -17.27 10.31 2.71
N SER A 123 -16.65 11.42 3.14
CA SER A 123 -16.27 12.51 2.22
C SER A 123 -15.18 12.12 1.22
N ARG A 124 -14.57 10.94 1.37
CA ARG A 124 -13.45 10.44 0.54
C ARG A 124 -13.78 9.05 0.01
N SER A 125 -13.33 8.77 -1.21
CA SER A 125 -13.41 7.46 -1.85
C SER A 125 -12.28 6.54 -1.38
N ASN A 126 -12.46 5.21 -1.52
CA ASN A 126 -11.40 4.24 -1.26
C ASN A 126 -10.19 4.51 -2.19
N SER A 127 -8.99 4.59 -1.62
CA SER A 127 -7.75 4.80 -2.37
C SER A 127 -7.13 3.46 -2.82
N LEU A 128 -5.98 3.56 -3.50
CA LEU A 128 -5.13 2.40 -3.81
C LEU A 128 -4.71 1.64 -2.55
N ASP A 129 -4.59 2.31 -1.40
CA ASP A 129 -4.20 1.68 -0.13
C ASP A 129 -5.26 0.70 0.36
N GLN A 130 -6.55 1.11 0.33
CA GLN A 130 -7.66 0.21 0.66
C GLN A 130 -7.71 -0.98 -0.30
N PHE A 131 -7.48 -0.74 -1.59
CA PHE A 131 -7.38 -1.82 -2.58
C PHE A 131 -6.26 -2.82 -2.23
N CYS A 132 -5.06 -2.34 -1.88
CA CYS A 132 -3.93 -3.18 -1.48
C CYS A 132 -4.21 -3.98 -0.20
N ILE A 133 -4.81 -3.36 0.81
CA ILE A 133 -5.21 -4.03 2.06
C ILE A 133 -6.25 -5.12 1.78
N ASN A 134 -7.29 -4.81 1.01
CA ASN A 134 -8.34 -5.77 0.68
C ASN A 134 -7.79 -6.91 -0.19
N PHE A 135 -6.88 -6.63 -1.12
CA PHE A 135 -6.19 -7.65 -1.91
C PHE A 135 -5.36 -8.60 -1.04
N ALA A 136 -4.61 -8.08 -0.07
CA ALA A 136 -3.84 -8.90 0.87
C ALA A 136 -4.76 -9.82 1.69
N ASN A 137 -5.89 -9.29 2.20
CA ASN A 137 -6.91 -10.06 2.90
C ASN A 137 -7.54 -11.13 2.00
N GLU A 138 -7.82 -10.82 0.73
CA GLU A 138 -8.36 -11.78 -0.25
C GLU A 138 -7.41 -12.98 -0.45
N ARG A 139 -6.10 -12.70 -0.56
CA ARG A 139 -5.07 -13.73 -0.68
C ARG A 139 -4.96 -14.56 0.59
N LEU A 140 -5.00 -13.93 1.76
CA LEU A 140 -4.97 -14.65 3.04
C LEU A 140 -6.20 -15.56 3.19
N HIS A 141 -7.40 -15.04 2.92
CA HIS A 141 -8.64 -15.81 2.95
C HIS A 141 -8.56 -17.04 2.02
N ARG A 142 -8.06 -16.86 0.79
CA ARG A 142 -7.82 -17.97 -0.14
C ARG A 142 -6.84 -19.00 0.43
N TRP A 143 -5.73 -18.52 0.98
CA TRP A 143 -4.68 -19.36 1.56
C TRP A 143 -5.17 -20.15 2.78
N ILE A 144 -6.08 -19.62 3.58
CA ILE A 144 -6.68 -20.34 4.71
C ILE A 144 -7.65 -21.42 4.22
N ASN A 145 -8.52 -21.09 3.26
CA ASN A 145 -9.58 -22.01 2.82
C ASN A 145 -9.07 -23.15 1.93
N THR A 146 -8.03 -22.93 1.13
CA THR A 146 -7.53 -23.95 0.18
C THR A 146 -6.96 -25.20 0.90
N PRO A 147 -6.04 -25.09 1.86
CA PRO A 147 -5.51 -26.23 2.59
C PRO A 147 -6.53 -26.84 3.55
N CYS A 148 -7.40 -26.04 4.17
CA CYS A 148 -8.45 -26.54 5.07
C CYS A 148 -9.42 -27.49 4.33
N SER A 149 -9.86 -27.09 3.13
CA SER A 149 -10.67 -27.96 2.27
C SER A 149 -9.92 -29.22 1.86
N ARG A 150 -8.66 -29.09 1.40
CA ARG A 150 -7.84 -30.24 0.97
C ARG A 150 -7.53 -31.21 2.11
N PHE A 151 -7.24 -30.72 3.31
CA PHE A 151 -6.96 -31.53 4.49
C PHE A 151 -8.20 -32.33 4.91
N THR A 152 -9.37 -31.69 4.92
CA THR A 152 -10.64 -32.35 5.23
C THR A 152 -10.94 -33.49 4.25
N LEU A 153 -10.76 -33.24 2.95
CA LEU A 153 -10.96 -34.25 1.90
C LEU A 153 -9.95 -35.41 2.03
N THR A 154 -8.66 -35.11 2.12
CA THR A 154 -7.60 -36.13 2.16
C THR A 154 -7.58 -36.97 3.43
N SER A 155 -7.94 -36.40 4.59
CA SER A 155 -8.01 -37.14 5.86
C SER A 155 -9.21 -38.09 5.86
N THR A 156 -10.36 -37.63 5.36
CA THR A 156 -11.55 -38.48 5.20
C THR A 156 -11.27 -39.67 4.27
N GLU A 157 -10.61 -39.44 3.13
CA GLU A 157 -10.28 -40.50 2.16
C GLU A 157 -9.28 -41.51 2.71
N ARG A 158 -8.31 -41.07 3.53
CA ARG A 158 -7.22 -41.92 4.03
C ARG A 158 -7.57 -42.72 5.28
N GLU A 159 -8.37 -42.15 6.19
CA GLU A 159 -8.58 -42.76 7.50
C GLU A 159 -9.69 -43.83 7.48
N TYR A 160 -10.66 -43.72 6.56
CA TYR A 160 -11.84 -44.58 6.64
C TYR A 160 -12.02 -45.62 5.55
N CYS A 161 -11.36 -45.60 4.38
CA CYS A 161 -11.58 -46.58 3.28
C CYS A 161 -13.07 -46.93 3.02
N ILE A 162 -13.99 -46.06 3.44
CA ILE A 162 -15.43 -46.23 3.38
C ILE A 162 -15.90 -44.97 2.63
N PRO A 163 -16.71 -45.11 1.58
CA PRO A 163 -17.35 -43.98 0.90
C PRO A 163 -18.47 -43.42 1.79
N MET A 164 -18.14 -42.99 2.99
CA MET A 164 -19.05 -42.23 3.85
C MET A 164 -18.79 -40.77 3.54
N GLY A 165 -19.74 -40.16 2.84
CA GLY A 165 -19.74 -38.73 2.51
C GLY A 165 -19.66 -37.88 3.76
N ALA A 166 -18.45 -37.65 4.26
CA ALA A 166 -18.19 -36.55 5.18
C ALA A 166 -18.71 -35.29 4.48
N PRO A 167 -19.56 -34.50 5.13
CA PRO A 167 -20.14 -33.33 4.50
C PRO A 167 -18.99 -32.40 4.10
N THR A 168 -18.77 -32.24 2.80
CA THR A 168 -17.92 -31.17 2.28
C THR A 168 -18.49 -29.88 2.82
N ILE A 169 -17.82 -29.26 3.78
CA ILE A 169 -18.26 -27.97 4.32
C ILE A 169 -18.14 -26.98 3.16
N PRO A 170 -19.25 -26.45 2.64
CA PRO A 170 -19.20 -25.52 1.53
C PRO A 170 -18.50 -24.26 2.03
N PHE A 171 -17.46 -23.84 1.32
CA PHE A 171 -16.76 -22.58 1.60
C PHE A 171 -16.89 -21.65 0.40
N PHE A 172 -16.78 -20.34 0.66
CA PHE A 172 -16.75 -19.35 -0.39
C PHE A 172 -15.39 -19.38 -1.11
N ASP A 173 -15.38 -19.90 -2.34
CA ASP A 173 -14.18 -19.90 -3.17
C ASP A 173 -13.99 -18.52 -3.83
N ASN A 174 -13.02 -17.78 -3.31
CA ASN A 174 -12.64 -16.47 -3.83
C ASN A 174 -11.53 -16.53 -4.89
N SER A 175 -11.22 -17.72 -5.42
CA SER A 175 -10.16 -17.93 -6.41
C SER A 175 -10.28 -17.03 -7.63
N GLU A 176 -11.50 -16.83 -8.11
CA GLU A 176 -11.80 -15.99 -9.27
C GLU A 176 -11.64 -14.49 -8.97
N CYS A 177 -11.98 -14.04 -7.76
CA CYS A 177 -11.73 -12.67 -7.34
C CYS A 177 -10.22 -12.36 -7.28
N VAL A 178 -9.44 -13.27 -6.69
CA VAL A 178 -7.97 -13.17 -6.69
C VAL A 178 -7.42 -13.20 -8.13
N ARG A 179 -8.02 -14.01 -9.03
CA ARG A 179 -7.64 -14.09 -10.45
C ARG A 179 -7.84 -12.74 -11.15
N VAL A 180 -9.00 -12.10 -10.98
CA VAL A 180 -9.28 -10.77 -11.53
C VAL A 180 -8.22 -9.76 -11.11
N MET A 181 -7.84 -9.74 -9.82
CA MET A 181 -6.88 -8.77 -9.31
C MET A 181 -5.43 -9.06 -9.73
N ALA A 182 -4.98 -10.31 -9.62
CA ALA A 182 -3.55 -10.66 -9.63
C ALA A 182 -3.02 -11.36 -10.88
N THR A 183 -3.88 -11.77 -11.82
CA THR A 183 -3.42 -12.49 -13.02
C THR A 183 -2.41 -11.67 -13.83
N LYS A 184 -1.37 -12.33 -14.32
CA LYS A 184 -0.41 -11.73 -15.27
C LYS A 184 -0.36 -12.60 -16.54
N PRO A 185 -0.59 -12.04 -17.74
CA PRO A 185 -1.01 -10.66 -18.01
C PRO A 185 -2.53 -10.44 -17.81
N GLY A 186 -2.91 -9.19 -17.52
CA GLY A 186 -4.29 -8.72 -17.65
C GLY A 186 -5.15 -8.71 -16.38
N GLY A 187 -4.62 -9.03 -15.20
CA GLY A 187 -5.25 -8.70 -13.93
C GLY A 187 -5.26 -7.20 -13.66
N LEU A 188 -6.09 -6.73 -12.73
CA LEU A 188 -6.23 -5.31 -12.40
C LEU A 188 -4.88 -4.68 -12.05
N ILE A 189 -4.09 -5.33 -11.18
CA ILE A 189 -2.76 -4.83 -10.76
C ILE A 189 -1.81 -4.72 -11.95
N HIS A 190 -1.83 -5.70 -12.85
CA HIS A 190 -1.00 -5.68 -14.06
C HIS A 190 -1.41 -4.54 -15.00
N ILE A 191 -2.70 -4.29 -15.15
CA ILE A 191 -3.21 -3.18 -15.97
C ILE A 191 -2.84 -1.83 -15.33
N MET A 192 -2.98 -1.67 -14.01
CA MET A 192 -2.57 -0.46 -13.28
C MET A 192 -1.08 -0.15 -13.54
N ASP A 193 -0.20 -1.13 -13.35
CA ASP A 193 1.24 -1.03 -13.58
C ASP A 193 1.59 -0.69 -15.05
N ASP A 194 0.89 -1.31 -16.01
CA ASP A 194 1.06 -0.99 -17.44
C ASP A 194 0.62 0.45 -17.79
N GLN A 195 -0.50 0.93 -17.25
CA GLN A 195 -0.96 2.29 -17.52
C GLN A 195 -0.08 3.35 -16.82
N ALA A 196 0.33 3.10 -15.57
CA ALA A 196 1.20 4.00 -14.82
C ALA A 196 2.55 4.24 -15.52
N ARG A 197 3.19 3.17 -16.02
CA ARG A 197 4.45 3.28 -16.79
C ARG A 197 4.33 4.05 -18.12
N ARG A 198 3.10 4.21 -18.63
CA ARG A 198 2.80 4.88 -19.91
C ARG A 198 2.24 6.29 -19.71
N MET A 199 2.26 6.83 -18.50
CA MET A 199 2.02 8.25 -18.24
C MET A 199 3.02 9.11 -19.02
N PRO A 200 2.61 10.27 -19.59
CA PRO A 200 1.29 10.90 -19.53
C PRO A 200 0.33 10.44 -20.65
N ARG A 201 0.75 9.54 -21.54
CA ARG A 201 -0.08 9.08 -22.68
C ARG A 201 -1.32 8.31 -22.24
N LYS A 202 -1.22 7.63 -21.10
CA LYS A 202 -2.32 6.95 -20.41
C LYS A 202 -2.68 7.72 -19.16
N ASN A 203 -3.94 7.60 -18.73
CA ASN A 203 -4.49 8.27 -17.56
C ASN A 203 -5.51 7.34 -16.85
N ASN A 204 -6.06 7.81 -15.73
CA ASN A 204 -7.02 7.03 -14.92
C ASN A 204 -8.27 6.62 -15.72
N GLN A 205 -8.75 7.46 -16.64
CA GLN A 205 -9.88 7.16 -17.52
C GLN A 205 -9.56 5.93 -18.40
N THR A 206 -8.44 5.98 -19.12
CA THR A 206 -8.02 4.87 -19.99
C THR A 206 -7.72 3.58 -19.23
N MET A 207 -7.36 3.69 -17.94
CA MET A 207 -7.16 2.54 -17.05
C MET A 207 -8.48 1.84 -16.73
N ILE A 208 -9.52 2.60 -16.38
CA ILE A 208 -10.83 2.03 -16.06
C ILE A 208 -11.49 1.44 -17.31
N GLU A 209 -11.31 2.05 -18.47
CA GLU A 209 -11.72 1.49 -19.76
C GLU A 209 -11.02 0.14 -20.05
N ALA A 210 -9.72 0.04 -19.76
CA ALA A 210 -8.96 -1.20 -19.90
C ALA A 210 -9.46 -2.29 -18.94
N PHE A 211 -9.82 -1.94 -17.70
CA PHE A 211 -10.47 -2.88 -16.77
C PHE A 211 -11.82 -3.37 -17.33
N GLY A 212 -12.68 -2.45 -17.78
CA GLY A 212 -13.97 -2.77 -18.39
C GLY A 212 -13.86 -3.71 -19.57
N LYS A 213 -12.94 -3.44 -20.49
CA LYS A 213 -12.70 -4.27 -21.66
C LYS A 213 -12.29 -5.71 -21.31
N ARG A 214 -11.58 -5.90 -20.20
CA ARG A 214 -11.05 -7.21 -19.79
C ARG A 214 -11.97 -7.98 -18.86
N TRP A 215 -12.60 -7.30 -17.90
CA TRP A 215 -13.32 -7.93 -16.78
C TRP A 215 -14.77 -7.45 -16.62
N GLY A 216 -15.29 -6.60 -17.51
CA GLY A 216 -16.64 -6.01 -17.39
C GLY A 216 -17.79 -7.02 -17.28
N ASN A 217 -17.61 -8.25 -17.78
CA ASN A 217 -18.60 -9.33 -17.70
C ASN A 217 -18.33 -10.32 -16.54
N HIS A 218 -17.30 -10.09 -15.72
CA HIS A 218 -16.90 -11.01 -14.66
C HIS A 218 -17.69 -10.72 -13.38
N SER A 219 -18.21 -11.76 -12.70
CA SER A 219 -19.05 -11.61 -11.51
C SER A 219 -18.37 -10.84 -10.36
N SER A 220 -17.04 -10.95 -10.24
CA SER A 220 -16.24 -10.23 -9.23
C SER A 220 -15.86 -8.79 -9.58
N PHE A 221 -16.26 -8.25 -10.75
CA PHE A 221 -15.88 -6.91 -11.18
C PHE A 221 -17.08 -6.15 -11.74
N ARG A 222 -17.22 -4.87 -11.36
CA ARG A 222 -18.27 -4.00 -11.90
C ARG A 222 -17.73 -2.62 -12.20
N LEU A 223 -18.24 -2.01 -13.27
CA LEU A 223 -18.03 -0.60 -13.55
C LEU A 223 -19.23 0.20 -13.06
N ALA A 224 -18.94 1.38 -12.54
CA ALA A 224 -19.94 2.35 -12.12
C ALA A 224 -19.49 3.76 -12.50
N VAL A 225 -20.38 4.73 -12.32
CA VAL A 225 -20.08 6.14 -12.42
C VAL A 225 -20.45 6.75 -11.08
N ASP A 226 -19.54 7.53 -10.50
CA ASP A 226 -19.81 8.19 -9.22
C ASP A 226 -20.79 9.38 -9.40
N ARG A 227 -21.16 10.01 -8.28
CA ARG A 227 -22.08 11.17 -8.29
C ARG A 227 -21.51 12.38 -9.05
N SER A 228 -20.20 12.42 -9.26
CA SER A 228 -19.48 13.48 -9.96
C SER A 228 -19.31 13.19 -11.46
N GLY A 229 -19.83 12.06 -11.95
CA GLY A 229 -19.73 11.67 -13.36
C GLY A 229 -18.40 11.02 -13.73
N LEU A 230 -17.52 10.74 -12.75
CA LEU A 230 -16.25 10.07 -12.98
C LEU A 230 -16.43 8.55 -12.98
N PRO A 231 -15.77 7.83 -13.89
CA PRO A 231 -15.85 6.37 -13.88
C PRO A 231 -15.19 5.83 -12.61
N THR A 232 -15.80 4.79 -12.07
CA THR A 232 -15.30 4.04 -10.91
C THR A 232 -15.43 2.55 -11.18
N PHE A 233 -14.75 1.75 -10.37
CA PHE A 233 -14.86 0.30 -10.43
C PHE A 233 -15.08 -0.27 -9.04
N THR A 234 -15.70 -1.45 -9.00
CA THR A 234 -15.99 -2.20 -7.78
C THR A 234 -15.46 -3.62 -7.95
N VAL A 235 -14.81 -4.13 -6.91
CA VAL A 235 -14.38 -5.53 -6.81
C VAL A 235 -15.23 -6.20 -5.75
N ASN A 236 -15.91 -7.29 -6.11
CA ASN A 236 -16.71 -8.04 -5.14
C ASN A 236 -15.78 -8.97 -4.34
N HIS A 237 -15.33 -8.50 -3.19
CA HIS A 237 -14.48 -9.22 -2.26
C HIS A 237 -15.27 -10.28 -1.48
N PHE A 238 -14.58 -11.20 -0.81
CA PHE A 238 -15.22 -12.22 0.03
C PHE A 238 -16.08 -11.63 1.18
N ASN A 239 -15.80 -10.40 1.59
CA ASN A 239 -16.48 -9.67 2.66
C ASN A 239 -17.50 -8.63 2.16
N GLY A 240 -17.72 -8.54 0.83
CA GLY A 240 -18.64 -7.58 0.22
C GLY A 240 -18.04 -6.81 -0.96
N PRO A 241 -18.89 -6.04 -1.68
CA PRO A 241 -18.43 -5.10 -2.72
C PRO A 241 -17.62 -3.92 -2.16
#